data_AF-A0A7Z3H568-F1
#
_entry.id   AF-A0A7Z3H568-F1
#
_cell.length_a   1.000
_cell.length_b   1.000
_cell.length_c   1.000
_cell.angle_alpha   90.00
_cell.angle_beta   90.00
_cell.angle_gamma   90.00
#
_symmetry.space_group_name_H-M   'P 1'
#
loop_
_entity.id
_entity.type
_entity.pdbx_description
1 polymer ?
#
loop_
_entity_poly.entity_id
_entity_poly.type
_entity_poly.pdbx_seq_one_letter_code
_entity_poly.pdbx_strand_id
1 'polypeptide(L)'
;MKTITDEMSKKQMYVLALVPHITVWFTLFCIIMVAVWYLSKSALIGFGLAIAIPALLIKWGVDKKIVVINKLLVDVHAKSLASLQNVDYFHYNVNGSISVDSRTAKICYIKVLPTMEVLPPVIINASDVIEFYFYDPGMTTTKYYGRDMAVAQEVLTDNLKAIGARAEARGVHIKVNDLQHPKIVMNMTAKEAEHWTVILRKLIDGSLDPVNVPKLIP
;
A
#
# COMPACT_ATOMS: atom_id res chain seq x y z
N MET A 1 -7.66 15.73 -2.88
CA MET A 1 -6.38 15.02 -3.06
C MET A 1 -6.05 14.33 -1.74
N LYS A 2 -5.78 13.03 -1.75
CA LYS A 2 -5.44 12.25 -0.55
C LYS A 2 -4.03 12.64 -0.08
N THR A 3 -3.84 12.67 1.23
CA THR A 3 -2.55 12.77 1.90
C THR A 3 -2.30 11.50 2.70
N ILE A 4 -1.04 11.20 2.98
CA ILE A 4 -0.71 10.02 3.80
C ILE A 4 -1.28 10.11 5.23
N THR A 5 -1.53 11.33 5.69
CA THR A 5 -2.15 11.59 6.99
C THR A 5 -3.64 11.30 7.04
N ASP A 6 -4.30 11.12 5.88
CA ASP A 6 -5.69 10.66 5.79
C ASP A 6 -5.81 9.15 5.99
N GLU A 7 -4.77 8.39 5.62
CA GLU A 7 -4.71 6.93 5.78
C GLU A 7 -4.17 6.50 7.15
N MET A 8 -3.22 7.27 7.71
CA MET A 8 -2.61 6.96 9.00
C MET A 8 -2.30 8.24 9.78
N SER A 9 -2.61 8.26 11.08
CA SER A 9 -2.34 9.44 11.90
C SER A 9 -0.84 9.65 12.12
N LYS A 10 -0.39 10.91 12.25
CA LYS A 10 1.01 11.23 12.59
C LYS A 10 1.49 10.53 13.86
N LYS A 11 0.61 10.37 14.86
CA LYS A 11 0.91 9.68 16.11
C LYS A 11 1.24 8.20 15.86
N GLN A 12 0.44 7.51 15.04
CA GLN A 12 0.70 6.13 14.64
C GLN A 12 2.03 6.01 13.88
N MET A 13 2.35 6.95 12.99
CA MET A 13 3.63 6.99 12.29
C MET A 13 4.82 7.15 13.23
N TYR A 14 4.72 8.03 14.24
CA TYR A 14 5.77 8.18 15.24
C TYR A 14 5.98 6.90 16.06
N VAL A 15 4.89 6.22 16.44
CA VAL A 15 4.95 4.94 17.17
C VAL A 15 5.58 3.85 16.29
N LEU A 16 5.20 3.76 15.02
CA LEU A 16 5.79 2.81 14.07
C LEU A 16 7.27 3.08 13.77
N ALA A 17 7.72 4.34 13.89
CA ALA A 17 9.13 4.69 13.79
C ALA A 17 9.92 4.38 15.08
N LEU A 18 9.24 4.31 16.22
CA LEU A 18 9.83 4.04 17.53
C LEU A 18 9.96 2.52 17.80
N VAL A 19 8.86 1.77 17.67
CA VAL A 19 8.73 0.37 18.13
C VAL A 19 9.78 -0.57 17.53
N PRO A 20 10.01 -0.60 16.20
CA PRO A 20 10.97 -1.53 15.59
C PRO A 20 12.42 -1.22 15.94
N HIS A 21 12.70 -0.03 16.48
CA HIS A 21 14.06 0.47 16.73
C HIS A 21 14.26 0.78 18.21
N ILE A 22 13.41 0.26 19.09
CA ILE A 22 13.40 0.60 20.52
C ILE A 22 14.73 0.27 21.21
N THR A 23 15.43 -0.78 20.78
CA THR A 23 16.75 -1.17 21.29
C THR A 23 17.83 -0.16 20.91
N VAL A 24 17.79 0.36 19.68
CA VAL A 24 18.69 1.41 19.21
C VAL A 24 18.42 2.71 19.97
N TRP A 25 17.14 3.07 20.13
CA TRP A 25 16.75 4.25 20.88
C TRP A 25 17.13 4.16 22.36
N PHE A 26 17.01 2.97 22.97
CA PHE A 26 17.46 2.73 24.34
C PHE A 26 18.98 2.85 24.48
N THR A 27 19.74 2.34 23.50
CA THR A 27 21.21 2.48 23.49
C THR A 27 21.62 3.95 23.40
N LEU A 28 20.97 4.72 22.51
CA LEU A 28 21.15 6.17 22.41
C LEU A 28 20.79 6.89 23.71
N PHE A 29 19.70 6.48 24.36
CA PHE A 29 19.29 7.00 25.66
C PHE A 29 20.41 6.79 26.70
N CYS A 30 20.97 5.58 26.83
CA CYS A 30 22.04 5.29 27.77
C CYS A 30 23.30 6.15 27.51
N ILE A 31 23.67 6.32 26.23
CA ILE A 31 24.84 7.14 25.85
C ILE A 31 24.61 8.61 26.21
N ILE A 32 23.47 9.18 25.80
CA ILE A 32 23.14 10.59 26.05
C ILE A 32 23.01 10.85 27.54
N MET A 33 22.33 9.96 28.28
CA MET A 33 22.10 10.12 29.71
C MET A 33 23.42 10.19 30.48
N VAL A 34 24.35 9.26 30.23
CA VAL A 34 25.67 9.26 30.89
C VAL A 34 26.50 10.48 30.49
N ALA A 35 26.54 10.82 29.20
CA ALA A 35 27.33 11.97 28.72
C ALA A 35 26.83 13.30 29.27
N VAL A 36 25.52 13.54 29.24
CA VAL A 36 24.91 14.78 29.74
C VAL A 36 24.97 14.82 31.27
N TRP A 37 24.77 13.71 31.96
CA TRP A 37 24.92 13.67 33.41
C TRP A 37 26.35 14.02 33.83
N TYR A 38 27.36 13.47 33.15
CA TYR A 38 28.76 13.79 33.42
C TYR A 38 29.07 15.28 33.22
N LEU A 39 28.57 15.90 32.15
CA LEU A 39 28.84 17.30 31.82
C LEU A 39 28.04 18.30 32.69
N SER A 40 26.75 18.03 32.89
CA SER A 40 25.86 18.94 33.63
C SER A 40 25.84 18.70 35.14
N LYS A 41 26.37 17.56 35.59
CA LYS A 41 26.25 17.03 36.96
C LYS A 41 24.80 16.86 37.44
N SER A 42 23.82 16.91 36.53
CA SER A 42 22.40 16.80 36.84
C SER A 42 21.80 15.58 36.13
N ALA A 43 21.37 14.60 36.92
CA ALA A 43 20.66 13.43 36.41
C ALA A 43 19.32 13.82 35.75
N LEU A 44 18.66 14.88 36.23
CA LEU A 44 17.40 15.37 35.66
C LEU A 44 17.61 15.92 34.24
N ILE A 45 18.65 16.72 34.02
CA ILE A 45 19.00 17.24 32.69
C ILE A 45 19.43 16.10 31.76
N GLY A 46 20.20 15.14 32.28
CA GLY A 46 20.59 13.93 31.56
C GLY A 46 19.39 13.13 31.05
N PHE A 47 18.45 12.83 31.93
CA PHE A 47 17.23 12.10 31.60
C PHE A 47 16.35 12.88 30.60
N GLY A 48 16.17 14.19 30.82
CA GLY A 48 15.36 15.05 29.95
C GLY A 48 15.89 15.06 28.51
N LEU A 49 17.20 15.26 28.32
CA LEU A 49 17.81 15.27 26.99
C LEU A 49 17.87 13.89 26.34
N ALA A 50 18.08 12.83 27.13
CA ALA A 50 18.10 11.46 26.63
C ALA A 50 16.74 11.00 26.06
N ILE A 51 15.62 11.60 26.49
CA ILE A 51 14.30 11.38 25.91
C ILE A 51 14.02 12.38 24.76
N ALA A 52 14.32 13.67 24.99
CA ALA A 52 13.96 14.72 24.06
C ALA A 52 14.68 14.60 22.71
N ILE A 53 15.96 14.24 22.70
CA ILE A 53 16.76 14.14 21.46
C ILE A 53 16.23 13.02 20.54
N PRO A 54 16.07 11.76 20.99
CA PRO A 54 15.41 10.72 20.19
C PRO A 54 14.01 11.12 19.69
N ALA A 55 13.17 11.68 20.56
CA ALA A 55 11.82 12.09 20.17
C ALA A 55 11.83 13.14 19.04
N LEU A 56 12.75 14.10 19.11
CA LEU A 56 12.93 15.14 18.09
C LEU A 56 13.45 14.55 16.77
N LEU A 57 14.40 13.62 16.82
CA LEU A 57 14.92 12.92 15.64
C LEU A 57 13.84 12.07 14.95
N ILE A 58 13.03 11.34 15.72
CA ILE A 58 11.90 10.57 15.21
C ILE A 58 10.91 11.50 14.52
N LYS A 59 10.49 12.58 15.19
CA LYS A 59 9.58 13.57 14.62
C LYS A 59 10.12 14.12 13.31
N TRP A 60 11.37 14.57 13.30
CA TRP A 60 12.00 15.16 12.11
C TRP A 60 12.11 14.17 10.94
N GLY A 61 12.50 12.93 11.22
CA GLY A 61 12.58 11.87 10.22
C GLY A 61 11.21 11.51 9.63
N VAL A 62 10.19 11.39 10.47
CA VAL A 62 8.82 11.09 10.03
C VAL A 62 8.21 12.25 9.25
N ASP A 63 8.38 13.50 9.72
CA ASP A 63 7.88 14.68 9.00
C ASP A 63 8.48 14.78 7.59
N LYS A 64 9.79 14.50 7.44
CA LYS A 64 10.42 14.42 6.12
C LYS A 64 9.81 13.32 5.25
N LYS A 65 9.61 12.12 5.80
CA LYS A 65 8.98 11.01 5.06
C LYS A 65 7.56 11.35 4.62
N ILE A 66 6.77 12.02 5.46
CA ILE A 66 5.41 12.47 5.13
C ILE A 66 5.43 13.39 3.90
N VAL A 67 6.34 14.36 3.87
CA VAL A 67 6.47 15.28 2.72
C VAL A 67 6.80 14.52 1.44
N VAL A 68 7.75 13.58 1.49
CA VAL A 68 8.13 12.75 0.33
C VAL A 68 6.96 11.91 -0.16
N ILE A 69 6.25 11.23 0.73
CA ILE A 69 5.10 10.40 0.38
C ILE A 69 3.95 11.24 -0.17
N ASN A 70 3.67 12.42 0.40
CA ASN A 70 2.64 13.30 -0.13
C ASN A 70 2.97 13.78 -1.54
N LYS A 71 4.24 14.11 -1.81
CA LYS A 71 4.69 14.47 -3.16
C LYS A 71 4.50 13.29 -4.13
N LEU A 72 4.88 12.09 -3.73
CA LEU A 72 4.65 10.87 -4.49
C LEU A 72 3.16 10.69 -4.82
N LEU A 73 2.26 10.87 -3.84
CA LEU A 73 0.81 10.76 -4.05
C LEU A 73 0.30 11.78 -5.08
N VAL A 74 0.83 13.01 -5.07
CA VAL A 74 0.52 14.02 -6.08
C VAL A 74 0.96 13.55 -7.47
N ASP A 75 2.18 13.04 -7.58
CA ASP A 75 2.74 12.57 -8.85
C ASP A 75 1.95 11.37 -9.42
N VAL A 76 1.59 10.42 -8.56
CA VAL A 76 0.76 9.26 -8.92
C VAL A 76 -0.64 9.69 -9.34
N HIS A 77 -1.26 10.62 -8.60
CA HIS A 77 -2.57 11.18 -8.94
C HIS A 77 -2.55 11.86 -10.32
N ALA A 78 -1.57 12.73 -10.56
CA ALA A 78 -1.42 13.43 -11.83
C ALA A 78 -1.19 12.46 -13.00
N LYS A 79 -0.28 11.49 -12.84
CA LYS A 79 -0.04 10.45 -13.85
C LYS A 79 -1.28 9.59 -14.08
N SER A 80 -2.05 9.27 -13.04
CA SER A 80 -3.28 8.49 -13.19
C SER A 80 -4.31 9.21 -14.05
N LEU A 81 -4.50 10.51 -13.83
CA LEU A 81 -5.46 11.29 -14.61
C LEU A 81 -5.00 11.54 -16.05
N ALA A 82 -3.68 11.59 -16.29
CA ALA A 82 -3.10 11.78 -17.62
C ALA A 82 -2.91 10.46 -18.41
N SER A 83 -3.11 9.30 -17.78
CA SER A 83 -2.77 8.00 -18.36
C SER A 83 -3.71 7.51 -19.46
N LEU A 84 -4.97 7.93 -19.43
CA LEU A 84 -6.01 7.54 -20.37
C LEU A 84 -6.64 8.79 -21.01
N GLN A 85 -7.27 8.63 -22.16
CA GLN A 85 -7.96 9.72 -22.84
C GLN A 85 -9.15 10.23 -22.02
N ASN A 86 -9.94 9.32 -21.45
CA ASN A 86 -10.99 9.64 -20.49
C ASN A 86 -10.85 8.72 -19.27
N VAL A 87 -10.65 9.31 -18.09
CA VAL A 87 -10.63 8.53 -16.84
C VAL A 87 -11.99 8.64 -16.20
N ASP A 88 -12.75 7.55 -16.21
CA ASP A 88 -14.08 7.50 -15.59
C ASP A 88 -13.97 7.21 -14.10
N TYR A 89 -13.29 6.11 -13.75
CA TYR A 89 -13.08 5.70 -12.37
C TYR A 89 -11.60 5.50 -12.12
N PHE A 90 -11.14 5.92 -10.94
CA PHE A 90 -9.74 5.74 -10.57
C PHE A 90 -9.56 5.58 -9.06
N HIS A 91 -8.47 4.95 -8.67
CA HIS A 91 -8.03 4.77 -7.30
C HIS A 91 -6.52 4.86 -7.26
N TYR A 92 -5.99 5.56 -6.27
CA TYR A 92 -4.56 5.71 -6.07
C TYR A 92 -4.21 5.67 -4.59
N ASN A 93 -3.00 5.21 -4.31
CA ASN A 93 -2.37 5.20 -3.00
C ASN A 93 -0.83 5.21 -3.15
N VAL A 94 -0.13 4.97 -2.05
CA VAL A 94 1.35 4.96 -2.01
C VAL A 94 2.01 3.86 -2.85
N ASN A 95 1.26 2.81 -3.21
CA ASN A 95 1.77 1.66 -3.96
C ASN A 95 1.47 1.74 -5.46
N GLY A 96 0.59 2.65 -5.88
CA GLY A 96 0.19 2.75 -7.28
C GLY A 96 -1.13 3.46 -7.54
N SER A 97 -1.56 3.38 -8.79
CA SER A 97 -2.88 3.80 -9.24
C SER A 97 -3.49 2.82 -10.24
N ILE A 98 -4.81 2.69 -10.22
CA ILE A 98 -5.62 1.98 -11.21
C ILE A 98 -6.69 2.94 -11.71
N SER A 99 -6.84 3.00 -13.02
CA SER A 99 -7.84 3.84 -13.69
C SER A 99 -8.49 3.08 -14.83
N VAL A 100 -9.73 3.42 -15.14
CA VAL A 100 -10.49 2.79 -16.22
C VAL A 100 -11.16 3.83 -17.10
N ASP A 101 -11.23 3.51 -18.39
CA ASP A 101 -12.01 4.21 -19.41
C ASP A 101 -13.11 3.26 -19.87
N SER A 102 -14.35 3.57 -19.52
CA SER A 102 -15.54 2.78 -19.89
C SER A 102 -15.85 2.85 -21.38
N ARG A 103 -15.50 3.96 -22.05
CA ARG A 103 -15.82 4.20 -23.46
C ARG A 103 -14.91 3.41 -24.38
N THR A 104 -13.62 3.34 -24.02
CA THR A 104 -12.61 2.60 -24.79
C THR A 104 -12.32 1.21 -24.24
N ALA A 105 -12.98 0.82 -23.13
CA ALA A 105 -12.79 -0.44 -22.43
C ALA A 105 -11.31 -0.70 -22.07
N LYS A 106 -10.62 0.34 -21.58
CA LYS A 106 -9.20 0.26 -21.22
C LYS A 106 -9.01 0.37 -19.72
N ILE A 107 -8.02 -0.36 -19.22
CA ILE A 107 -7.56 -0.30 -17.84
C ILE A 107 -6.14 0.21 -17.87
N CYS A 108 -5.82 1.19 -17.04
CA CYS A 108 -4.47 1.63 -16.80
C CYS A 108 -4.06 1.32 -15.37
N TYR A 109 -2.84 0.82 -15.21
CA TYR A 109 -2.21 0.54 -13.94
C TYR A 109 -0.85 1.24 -13.85
N ILE A 110 -0.60 1.90 -12.73
CA ILE A 110 0.66 2.54 -12.39
C ILE A 110 1.17 1.89 -11.11
N LYS A 111 2.41 1.40 -11.12
CA LYS A 111 3.05 0.81 -9.96
C LYS A 111 4.07 1.76 -9.37
N VAL A 112 4.13 1.82 -8.05
CA VAL A 112 5.23 2.44 -7.31
C VAL A 112 6.10 1.34 -6.71
N LEU A 113 7.41 1.42 -6.92
CA LEU A 113 8.38 0.51 -6.31
C LEU A 113 8.63 0.87 -4.84
N PRO A 114 9.09 -0.07 -4.00
CA PRO A 114 9.50 0.24 -2.62
C PRO A 114 10.59 1.32 -2.51
N THR A 115 11.34 1.55 -3.60
CA THR A 115 12.30 2.65 -3.77
C THR A 115 11.66 4.03 -3.98
N MET A 116 10.32 4.12 -3.95
CA MET A 116 9.51 5.31 -4.24
C MET A 116 9.56 5.77 -5.70
N GLU A 117 10.00 4.90 -6.60
CA GLU A 117 10.01 5.17 -8.04
C GLU A 117 8.64 4.85 -8.66
N VAL A 118 8.08 5.81 -9.40
CA VAL A 118 6.80 5.63 -10.11
C VAL A 118 7.07 5.11 -11.52
N LEU A 119 6.73 3.85 -11.76
CA LEU A 119 6.92 3.20 -13.06
C LEU A 119 6.01 3.80 -14.15
N PRO A 120 6.35 3.58 -15.44
CA PRO A 120 5.47 3.95 -16.55
C PRO A 120 4.08 3.30 -16.44
N PRO A 121 3.02 3.98 -16.90
CA PRO A 121 1.68 3.40 -16.94
C PRO A 121 1.63 2.18 -17.86
N VAL A 122 1.00 1.10 -17.38
CA VAL A 122 0.67 -0.10 -18.14
C VAL A 122 -0.79 0.00 -18.55
N ILE A 123 -1.05 0.04 -19.86
CA ILE A 123 -2.40 0.15 -20.41
C ILE A 123 -2.76 -1.17 -21.07
N ILE A 124 -3.90 -1.75 -20.67
CA ILE A 124 -4.42 -3.02 -21.18
C ILE A 124 -5.87 -2.84 -21.62
N ASN A 125 -6.35 -3.67 -22.54
CA ASN A 125 -7.77 -3.71 -22.86
C ASN A 125 -8.48 -4.61 -21.84
N ALA A 126 -9.74 -4.29 -21.52
CA ALA A 126 -10.56 -5.10 -20.65
C ALA A 126 -10.81 -6.51 -21.22
N SER A 127 -10.82 -6.65 -22.56
CA SER A 127 -10.91 -7.94 -23.26
C SER A 127 -9.74 -8.89 -22.98
N ASP A 128 -8.59 -8.34 -22.59
CA ASP A 128 -7.37 -9.13 -22.36
C ASP A 128 -7.31 -9.66 -20.92
N VAL A 129 -8.27 -9.31 -20.07
CA VAL A 129 -8.36 -9.78 -18.69
C VAL A 129 -8.87 -11.23 -18.66
N ILE A 130 -8.03 -12.14 -18.18
CA ILE A 130 -8.36 -13.58 -18.05
C ILE A 130 -9.11 -13.84 -16.75
N GLU A 131 -8.61 -13.29 -15.64
CA GLU A 131 -9.17 -13.46 -14.31
C GLU A 131 -8.90 -12.22 -13.47
N PHE A 132 -9.84 -11.90 -12.58
CA PHE A 132 -9.65 -10.87 -11.56
C PHE A 132 -10.26 -11.34 -10.24
N TYR A 133 -9.57 -11.09 -9.14
CA TYR A 133 -10.01 -11.49 -7.81
C TYR A 133 -9.35 -10.62 -6.73
N PHE A 134 -9.89 -10.64 -5.51
CA PHE A 134 -9.22 -10.09 -4.34
C PHE A 134 -9.26 -11.10 -3.20
N TYR A 135 -8.29 -11.00 -2.28
CA TYR A 135 -8.26 -11.83 -1.07
C TYR A 135 -8.72 -11.01 0.13
N ASP A 136 -9.78 -11.46 0.80
CA ASP A 136 -10.22 -10.90 2.07
C ASP A 136 -9.56 -11.66 3.25
N PRO A 137 -8.68 -11.02 4.05
CA PRO A 137 -8.02 -11.63 5.19
C PRO A 137 -9.00 -11.80 6.36
N GLY A 138 -9.84 -12.81 6.24
CA GLY A 138 -10.90 -13.17 7.19
C GLY A 138 -11.73 -14.34 6.67
N MET A 139 -11.74 -14.54 5.35
CA MET A 139 -12.29 -15.73 4.71
C MET A 139 -11.17 -16.76 4.50
N THR A 140 -11.26 -17.89 5.20
CA THR A 140 -10.49 -19.09 4.87
C THR A 140 -10.70 -19.39 3.39
N THR A 141 -9.65 -19.29 2.59
CA THR A 141 -9.68 -19.83 1.24
C THR A 141 -9.64 -21.34 1.37
N THR A 142 -10.82 -21.96 1.45
CA THR A 142 -10.96 -23.41 1.32
C THR A 142 -10.60 -23.77 -0.11
N LYS A 143 -9.31 -23.97 -0.37
CA LYS A 143 -8.87 -24.62 -1.60
C LYS A 143 -9.23 -26.09 -1.46
N TYR A 144 -10.30 -26.50 -2.13
CA TYR A 144 -10.61 -27.92 -2.30
C TYR A 144 -9.54 -28.53 -3.21
N TYR A 145 -8.56 -29.20 -2.62
CA TYR A 145 -7.77 -30.20 -3.31
C TYR A 145 -8.36 -31.55 -2.94
N GLY A 146 -8.87 -32.27 -3.94
CA GLY A 146 -9.39 -33.61 -3.77
C GLY A 146 -8.33 -34.50 -3.11
N ARG A 147 -8.73 -35.14 -2.00
CA ARG A 147 -8.20 -36.39 -1.46
C ARG A 147 -6.72 -36.39 -1.06
N ASP A 148 -6.41 -35.87 0.13
CA ASP A 148 -5.64 -36.61 1.16
C ASP A 148 -5.50 -35.81 2.47
N MET A 149 -5.85 -36.43 3.61
CA MET A 149 -5.85 -35.75 4.92
C MET A 149 -4.45 -35.52 5.50
N ALA A 150 -3.41 -36.21 5.00
CA ALA A 150 -2.03 -36.01 5.46
C ALA A 150 -1.39 -34.72 4.92
N VAL A 151 -1.88 -34.21 3.78
CA VAL A 151 -1.39 -32.96 3.15
C VAL A 151 -1.94 -31.71 3.85
N ALA A 152 -3.02 -31.84 4.64
CA ALA A 152 -3.70 -30.72 5.28
C ALA A 152 -2.84 -29.98 6.34
N GLN A 153 -1.94 -30.69 7.03
CA GLN A 153 -1.10 -30.11 8.09
C GLN A 153 0.09 -29.32 7.53
N GLU A 154 0.71 -29.79 6.44
CA GLU A 154 1.72 -29.03 5.69
C GLU A 154 1.10 -27.81 5.01
N VAL A 155 -0.09 -27.96 4.41
CA VAL A 155 -0.85 -26.86 3.80
C VAL A 155 -1.26 -25.80 4.82
N LEU A 156 -1.52 -26.15 6.07
CA LEU A 156 -1.81 -25.17 7.14
C LEU A 156 -0.59 -24.32 7.49
N THR A 157 0.59 -24.93 7.55
CA THR A 157 1.84 -24.26 7.89
C THR A 157 2.35 -23.40 6.73
N ASP A 158 2.20 -23.87 5.49
CA ASP A 158 2.43 -23.10 4.27
C ASP A 158 1.40 -21.99 4.08
N ASN A 159 0.14 -22.20 4.48
CA ASN A 159 -0.84 -21.13 4.47
C ASN A 159 -0.50 -20.05 5.49
N LEU A 160 0.08 -20.34 6.65
CA LEU A 160 0.50 -19.31 7.62
C LEU A 160 1.68 -18.46 7.09
N LYS A 161 2.68 -19.07 6.46
CA LYS A 161 3.75 -18.34 5.75
C LYS A 161 3.20 -17.57 4.54
N ALA A 162 2.28 -18.18 3.79
CA ALA A 162 1.59 -17.53 2.68
C ALA A 162 0.62 -16.43 3.16
N ILE A 163 0.08 -16.48 4.38
CA ILE A 163 -0.78 -15.43 4.96
C ILE A 163 0.07 -14.18 5.22
N GLY A 164 1.34 -14.32 5.63
CA GLY A 164 2.30 -13.21 5.72
C GLY A 164 2.60 -12.58 4.35
N ALA A 165 2.93 -13.41 3.35
CA ALA A 165 3.18 -12.94 1.97
C ALA A 165 1.91 -12.44 1.24
N ARG A 166 0.74 -12.98 1.56
CA ARG A 166 -0.59 -12.54 1.06
C ARG A 166 -1.07 -11.29 1.78
N ALA A 167 -0.64 -11.03 3.01
CA ALA A 167 -0.89 -9.78 3.71
C ALA A 167 -0.15 -8.60 3.05
N GLU A 168 1.01 -8.83 2.42
CA GLU A 168 1.72 -7.83 1.61
C GLU A 168 1.08 -7.59 0.23
N ALA A 169 0.23 -8.51 -0.24
CA ALA A 169 -0.49 -8.44 -1.51
C ALA A 169 -2.03 -8.33 -1.33
N ARG A 170 -2.46 -7.56 -0.32
CA ARG A 170 -3.88 -7.23 -0.11
C ARG A 170 -4.36 -6.27 -1.18
N GLY A 171 -5.38 -6.66 -1.94
CA GLY A 171 -6.04 -5.82 -2.93
C GLY A 171 -6.46 -6.60 -4.18
N VAL A 172 -6.61 -5.92 -5.31
CA VAL A 172 -7.14 -6.52 -6.54
C VAL A 172 -6.01 -7.11 -7.37
N HIS A 173 -6.17 -8.38 -7.73
CA HIS A 173 -5.28 -9.12 -8.63
C HIS A 173 -5.98 -9.23 -9.97
N ILE A 174 -5.27 -8.88 -11.04
CA ILE A 174 -5.74 -8.98 -12.42
C ILE A 174 -4.71 -9.79 -13.18
N LYS A 175 -5.11 -10.89 -13.78
CA LYS A 175 -4.29 -11.65 -14.71
C LYS A 175 -4.69 -11.27 -16.12
N VAL A 176 -3.70 -10.98 -16.94
CA VAL A 176 -3.89 -10.46 -18.29
C VAL A 176 -3.26 -11.44 -19.26
N ASN A 177 -3.87 -11.60 -20.43
CA ASN A 177 -3.30 -12.30 -21.57
C ASN A 177 -2.24 -11.44 -22.27
N ASP A 178 -1.30 -10.90 -21.50
CA ASP A 178 -0.16 -10.11 -21.99
C ASP A 178 1.13 -10.79 -21.51
N LEU A 179 2.04 -11.04 -22.45
CA LEU A 179 3.34 -11.64 -22.19
C LEU A 179 4.25 -10.73 -21.35
N GLN A 180 4.09 -9.40 -21.44
CA GLN A 180 4.91 -8.44 -20.71
C GLN A 180 4.41 -8.19 -19.29
N HIS A 181 3.08 -8.15 -19.10
CA HIS A 181 2.46 -7.87 -17.81
C HIS A 181 1.40 -8.92 -17.45
N PRO A 182 1.79 -10.19 -17.23
CA PRO A 182 0.84 -11.29 -17.04
C PRO A 182 0.03 -11.15 -15.75
N LYS A 183 0.53 -10.40 -14.76
CA LYS A 183 -0.12 -10.20 -13.47
C LYS A 183 0.05 -8.77 -12.97
N ILE A 184 -1.07 -8.12 -12.69
CA ILE A 184 -1.18 -6.80 -12.07
C ILE A 184 -1.74 -7.00 -10.66
N VAL A 185 -1.11 -6.36 -9.67
CA VAL A 185 -1.56 -6.38 -8.28
C VAL A 185 -1.67 -4.95 -7.79
N MET A 186 -2.90 -4.52 -7.51
CA MET A 186 -3.14 -3.22 -6.88
C MET A 186 -3.40 -3.43 -5.40
N ASN A 187 -2.54 -2.85 -4.56
CA ASN A 187 -2.74 -2.90 -3.13
C ASN A 187 -3.91 -1.99 -2.75
N MET A 188 -4.88 -2.47 -1.98
CA MET A 188 -6.00 -1.70 -1.46
C MET A 188 -6.69 -2.47 -0.32
N THR A 189 -7.55 -1.83 0.45
CA THR A 189 -8.31 -2.50 1.51
C THR A 189 -9.39 -3.42 0.92
N ALA A 190 -9.92 -4.36 1.71
CA ALA A 190 -10.91 -5.33 1.23
C ALA A 190 -12.19 -4.66 0.68
N LYS A 191 -12.66 -3.60 1.36
CA LYS A 191 -13.83 -2.83 0.93
C LYS A 191 -13.62 -2.12 -0.41
N GLU A 192 -12.43 -1.56 -0.60
CA GLU A 192 -12.03 -0.89 -1.84
C GLU A 192 -11.92 -1.94 -2.96
N ALA A 193 -11.31 -3.10 -2.66
CA ALA A 193 -11.17 -4.21 -3.59
C ALA A 193 -12.51 -4.77 -4.06
N GLU A 194 -13.48 -4.91 -3.16
CA GLU A 194 -14.83 -5.33 -3.50
C GLU A 194 -15.47 -4.38 -4.53
N HIS A 195 -15.42 -3.07 -4.29
CA HIS A 195 -15.91 -2.07 -5.26
C HIS A 195 -15.20 -2.18 -6.61
N TRP A 196 -13.88 -2.34 -6.60
CA TRP A 196 -13.10 -2.45 -7.82
C TRP A 196 -13.39 -3.72 -8.62
N THR A 197 -13.68 -4.84 -7.97
CA THR A 197 -14.11 -6.05 -8.70
C THR A 197 -15.44 -5.86 -9.40
N VAL A 198 -16.37 -5.09 -8.83
CA VAL A 198 -17.65 -4.76 -9.49
C VAL A 198 -17.40 -3.85 -10.70
N ILE A 199 -16.52 -2.86 -10.57
CA ILE A 199 -16.16 -1.96 -11.68
C ILE A 199 -15.51 -2.73 -12.82
N LEU A 200 -14.53 -3.58 -12.51
CA LEU A 200 -13.85 -4.42 -13.51
C LEU A 200 -14.82 -5.38 -14.20
N ARG A 201 -15.72 -6.02 -13.44
CA ARG A 201 -16.78 -6.87 -14.01
C ARG A 201 -17.64 -6.08 -14.99
N LYS A 202 -18.19 -4.95 -14.57
CA LYS A 202 -19.03 -4.10 -15.43
C LYS A 202 -18.28 -3.58 -16.66
N LEU A 203 -16.99 -3.27 -16.52
CA LEU A 203 -16.16 -2.84 -17.64
C LEU A 203 -16.00 -3.96 -18.68
N ILE A 204 -15.70 -5.19 -18.23
CA ILE A 204 -15.56 -6.37 -19.08
C ILE A 204 -16.89 -6.71 -19.76
N ASP A 205 -18.00 -6.61 -19.02
CA ASP A 205 -19.35 -6.85 -19.52
C ASP A 205 -19.90 -5.71 -20.40
N GLY A 206 -19.16 -4.60 -20.55
CA GLY A 206 -19.58 -3.41 -21.32
C GLY A 206 -20.78 -2.66 -20.71
N SER A 207 -21.08 -2.89 -19.42
CA SER A 207 -22.20 -2.30 -18.69
C SER A 207 -21.79 -1.20 -17.70
N LEU A 208 -20.52 -0.77 -17.75
CA LEU A 208 -20.01 0.31 -16.90
C LEU A 208 -20.43 1.66 -17.49
N ASP A 209 -21.20 2.44 -16.71
CA ASP A 209 -21.64 3.75 -17.14
C ASP A 209 -20.47 4.74 -17.23
N PRO A 210 -20.33 5.49 -18.33
CA PRO A 210 -19.35 6.56 -18.43
C PRO A 210 -19.71 7.72 -17.51
N VAL A 211 -18.69 8.40 -16.98
CA VAL A 211 -18.87 9.62 -16.18
C VAL A 211 -18.16 10.80 -16.85
N ASN A 212 -18.73 11.99 -16.70
CA ASN A 212 -18.16 13.20 -17.31
C ASN A 212 -16.96 13.76 -16.54
N VAL A 213 -16.77 13.33 -15.29
CA VAL A 213 -15.68 13.78 -14.41
C VAL A 213 -15.09 12.54 -13.73
N PRO A 214 -13.75 12.42 -13.68
CA PRO A 214 -13.10 11.30 -13.01
C PRO A 214 -13.60 11.12 -11.58
N LYS A 215 -14.11 9.93 -11.27
CA LYS A 215 -14.62 9.58 -9.95
C LYS A 215 -13.59 8.76 -9.19
N LEU A 216 -13.12 9.31 -8.07
CA LEU A 216 -12.28 8.59 -7.14
C LEU A 216 -13.12 7.52 -6.42
N ILE A 217 -12.74 6.27 -6.59
CA ILE A 217 -13.30 5.16 -5.83
C ILE A 217 -12.39 4.95 -4.63
N PRO A 218 -12.92 5.08 -3.39
CA PRO A 218 -12.15 4.82 -2.20
C PRO A 218 -11.57 3.43 -2.32
#